data_AF-W2JI06-F1
#
_entry.id   AF-W2JI06-F1
#
_cell.length_a   1.000
_cell.length_b   1.000
_cell.length_c   1.000
_cell.angle_alpha   90.00
_cell.angle_beta   90.00
_cell.angle_gamma   90.00
#
_symmetry.space_group_name_H-M   'P 1'
#
loop_
_entity.id
_entity.type
_entity.pdbx_description
1 polymer ?
#
loop_
_entity_poly.entity_id
_entity_poly.type
_entity_poly.pdbx_seq_one_letter_code
_entity_poly.pdbx_strand_id
1 'polypeptide(L)'
;MTFSITEEDYQMHREEFKILACQDDRTKLWEYFDKNWDDCCEIWAMAYRVDLPHFGNHINNRVESLFGKLKRQLKDHFTMRASLKVLWTTSDAKRKSIGIRSRCLAPYGTCPTQKK
;
A
#
# COMPACT_ATOMS: atom_id res chain seq x y z
N MET A 1 -7.77 16.41 -6.95
CA MET A 1 -8.33 15.04 -6.91
C MET A 1 -7.96 14.30 -5.63
N THR A 2 -6.76 13.74 -5.46
CA THR A 2 -6.45 12.92 -4.25
C THR A 2 -6.59 13.70 -2.95
N PHE A 3 -6.14 14.95 -2.93
CA PHE A 3 -6.17 15.83 -1.75
C PHE A 3 -7.40 16.75 -1.71
N SER A 4 -8.35 16.57 -2.63
CA SER A 4 -9.61 17.32 -2.60
C SER A 4 -10.35 16.96 -1.32
N ILE A 5 -10.68 17.95 -0.51
CA ILE A 5 -11.34 17.76 0.79
C ILE A 5 -12.86 17.68 0.61
N THR A 6 -13.39 18.34 -0.42
CA THR A 6 -14.80 18.30 -0.79
C THR A 6 -15.02 17.53 -2.09
N GLU A 7 -16.24 17.04 -2.29
CA GLU A 7 -16.65 16.36 -3.51
C GLU A 7 -16.61 17.32 -4.71
N GLU A 8 -16.96 18.59 -4.50
CA GLU A 8 -16.91 19.61 -5.53
C GLU A 8 -15.47 19.86 -6.02
N ASP A 9 -14.51 19.95 -5.10
CA ASP A 9 -13.08 20.08 -5.43
C ASP A 9 -12.56 18.83 -6.13
N TYR A 10 -13.10 17.65 -5.80
CA TYR A 10 -12.75 16.41 -6.48
C TYR A 10 -13.19 16.47 -7.94
N GLN A 11 -14.47 16.79 -8.16
CA GLN A 11 -15.06 16.82 -9.49
C GLN A 11 -14.42 17.88 -10.38
N MET A 12 -14.13 19.07 -9.84
CA MET A 12 -13.43 20.12 -10.58
C MET A 12 -12.08 19.64 -11.11
N HIS A 13 -11.24 19.09 -10.22
CA HIS A 13 -9.92 18.58 -10.62
C HIS A 13 -9.98 17.34 -11.52
N ARG A 14 -11.04 16.54 -11.41
CA ARG A 14 -11.28 15.39 -12.30
C ARG A 14 -11.54 15.87 -13.73
N GLU A 15 -12.40 16.87 -13.90
CA GLU A 15 -12.68 17.44 -15.23
C GLU A 15 -11.46 18.15 -15.81
N GLU A 16 -10.69 18.89 -14.99
CA GLU A 16 -9.39 19.45 -15.42
C GLU A 16 -8.45 18.35 -15.92
N PHE A 17 -8.33 17.25 -15.18
CA PHE A 17 -7.49 16.13 -15.57
C PHE A 17 -7.98 15.46 -16.85
N LYS A 18 -9.30 15.29 -17.04
CA LYS A 18 -9.88 14.77 -18.27
C LYS A 18 -9.47 15.58 -19.49
N ILE A 19 -9.56 16.91 -19.39
CA ILE A 19 -9.18 17.82 -20.47
C ILE A 19 -7.69 17.65 -20.80
N LEU A 20 -6.82 17.60 -19.79
CA LEU A 20 -5.37 17.42 -19.97
C LEU A 20 -5.00 16.03 -20.52
N ALA A 21 -5.64 14.98 -20.02
CA ALA A 21 -5.35 13.60 -20.38
C ALA A 21 -5.78 13.29 -21.81
N CYS A 22 -6.89 13.87 -22.28
CA CYS A 22 -7.41 13.68 -23.63
C CYS A 22 -6.82 14.65 -24.68
N GLN A 23 -5.78 15.43 -24.34
CA GLN A 23 -5.11 16.30 -25.32
C GLN A 23 -4.55 15.49 -26.49
N ASP A 24 -4.73 16.03 -27.70
CA ASP A 24 -4.25 15.43 -28.96
C ASP A 24 -4.85 14.03 -29.23
N ASP A 25 -6.13 13.82 -28.90
CA ASP A 25 -6.87 12.55 -29.06
C ASP A 25 -6.28 11.37 -28.25
N ARG A 26 -5.46 11.63 -27.22
CA ARG A 26 -4.83 10.60 -26.38
C ARG A 26 -5.75 10.14 -25.25
N THR A 27 -6.81 9.41 -25.56
CA THR A 27 -7.80 9.00 -24.54
C THR A 27 -7.34 7.90 -23.57
N LYS A 28 -6.31 7.12 -23.92
CA LYS A 28 -5.90 5.92 -23.16
C LYS A 28 -5.60 6.18 -21.68
N LEU A 29 -4.99 7.32 -21.36
CA LEU A 29 -4.69 7.68 -19.98
C LEU A 29 -5.97 7.96 -19.19
N TRP A 30 -6.89 8.71 -19.80
CA TRP A 30 -8.19 8.99 -19.22
C TRP A 30 -9.01 7.71 -19.04
N GLU A 31 -9.12 6.87 -20.07
CA GLU A 31 -9.84 5.59 -20.01
C GLU A 31 -9.31 4.68 -18.90
N TYR A 32 -7.99 4.62 -18.72
CA TYR A 32 -7.40 3.86 -17.62
C TYR A 32 -7.75 4.48 -16.26
N PHE A 33 -7.64 5.79 -16.13
CA PHE A 33 -7.95 6.50 -14.89
C PHE A 33 -9.42 6.31 -14.50
N ASP A 34 -10.34 6.58 -15.42
CA ASP A 34 -11.79 6.47 -15.23
C ASP A 34 -12.17 5.05 -14.78
N LYS A 35 -11.65 4.04 -15.48
CA LYS A 35 -11.94 2.63 -15.19
C LYS A 35 -11.33 2.10 -13.90
N ASN A 36 -10.08 2.48 -13.57
CA ASN A 36 -9.32 1.80 -12.51
C ASN A 36 -9.13 2.64 -11.26
N TRP A 37 -9.27 3.96 -11.37
CA TRP A 37 -9.03 4.90 -10.28
C TRP A 37 -10.34 5.57 -9.88
N ASP A 38 -11.05 6.18 -10.82
CA ASP A 38 -12.27 6.93 -10.53
C ASP A 38 -13.40 6.04 -10.01
N ASP A 39 -13.57 4.83 -10.59
CA ASP A 39 -14.54 3.81 -10.16
C ASP A 39 -14.37 3.37 -8.68
N CYS A 40 -13.19 3.63 -8.09
CA CYS A 40 -12.92 3.35 -6.68
C CYS A 40 -12.45 4.59 -5.90
N CYS A 41 -12.84 5.79 -6.33
CA CYS A 41 -12.43 7.06 -5.70
C CYS A 41 -12.73 7.13 -4.20
N GLU A 42 -13.82 6.50 -3.75
CA GLU A 42 -14.23 6.40 -2.34
C GLU A 42 -13.14 5.81 -1.42
N ILE A 43 -12.29 4.92 -1.94
CA ILE A 43 -11.24 4.25 -1.16
C ILE A 43 -9.88 4.94 -1.23
N TRP A 44 -9.72 6.06 -1.92
CA TRP A 44 -8.42 6.75 -1.97
C TRP A 44 -8.49 8.28 -1.99
N ALA A 45 -9.57 8.90 -2.46
CA ALA A 45 -9.73 10.35 -2.45
C ALA A 45 -10.10 10.85 -1.05
N MET A 46 -9.51 11.98 -0.64
CA MET A 46 -9.75 12.55 0.69
C MET A 46 -11.21 12.97 0.91
N ALA A 47 -11.88 13.47 -0.14
CA ALA A 47 -13.27 13.93 -0.11
C ALA A 47 -14.22 12.88 0.48
N TYR A 48 -14.05 11.62 0.10
CA TYR A 48 -14.89 10.51 0.55
C TYR A 48 -14.34 9.76 1.76
N ARG A 49 -13.11 10.07 2.18
CA ARG A 49 -12.45 9.43 3.31
C ARG A 49 -12.39 10.32 4.54
N VAL A 50 -12.77 11.60 4.45
CA VAL A 50 -12.60 12.61 5.50
C VAL A 50 -13.16 12.18 6.87
N ASP A 51 -14.20 11.36 6.88
CA ASP A 51 -14.85 10.84 8.09
C ASP A 51 -14.22 9.55 8.65
N LEU A 52 -13.34 8.88 7.89
CA LEU A 52 -12.57 7.77 8.43
C LEU A 52 -11.55 8.32 9.43
N PRO A 53 -11.33 7.68 10.59
CA PRO A 53 -10.25 8.05 11.49
C PRO A 53 -8.89 7.76 10.83
N HIS A 54 -8.38 8.72 10.06
CA HIS A 54 -6.99 8.79 9.66
C HIS A 54 -6.22 9.10 10.94
N PHE A 55 -5.61 8.09 11.56
CA PHE A 55 -4.72 8.26 12.71
C PHE A 55 -3.43 9.03 12.33
N GLY A 56 -3.54 10.19 11.67
CA GLY A 56 -2.45 10.97 11.07
C GLY A 56 -1.61 10.20 10.04
N ASN A 57 -2.07 9.04 9.58
CA ASN A 57 -1.29 8.10 8.78
C ASN A 57 -1.78 8.10 7.33
N HIS A 58 -1.11 8.86 6.46
CA HIS A 58 -1.12 8.54 5.03
C HIS A 58 -0.31 7.24 4.83
N ILE A 59 -1.00 6.10 4.81
CA ILE A 59 -0.43 4.74 4.77
C ILE A 59 0.65 4.60 3.68
N ASN A 60 0.49 5.33 2.56
CA ASN A 60 1.44 5.30 1.45
C ASN A 60 2.88 5.65 1.88
N ASN A 61 3.07 6.74 2.63
CA ASN A 61 4.42 7.16 3.05
C ASN A 61 5.12 6.11 3.93
N ARG A 62 4.35 5.36 4.73
CA ARG A 62 4.90 4.34 5.64
C ARG A 62 5.25 3.05 4.90
N VAL A 63 4.41 2.67 3.94
CA VAL A 63 4.63 1.53 3.05
C VAL A 63 5.80 1.82 2.10
N GLU A 64 5.83 2.99 1.47
CA GLU A 64 6.94 3.44 0.62
C GLU A 64 8.26 3.55 1.41
N SER A 65 8.24 4.09 2.64
CA SER A 65 9.43 4.12 3.49
C SER A 65 9.94 2.73 3.82
N LEU A 66 9.05 1.76 4.05
CA LEU A 66 9.42 0.37 4.27
C LEU A 66 10.04 -0.24 3.01
N PHE A 67 9.40 -0.09 1.85
CA PHE A 67 9.91 -0.58 0.58
C PHE A 67 11.24 0.10 0.20
N GLY A 68 11.40 1.39 0.46
CA GLY A 68 12.66 2.11 0.23
C GLY A 68 13.78 1.66 1.16
N LYS A 69 13.48 1.25 2.40
CA LYS A 69 14.48 0.62 3.29
C LYS A 69 14.86 -0.78 2.80
N LEU A 70 13.89 -1.58 2.37
CA LEU A 70 14.13 -2.92 1.85
C LEU A 70 14.96 -2.91 0.56
N LYS A 71 14.61 -2.06 -0.40
CA LYS A 71 15.35 -1.91 -1.67
C LYS A 71 16.81 -1.50 -1.45
N ARG A 72 17.12 -0.71 -0.41
CA ARG A 72 18.51 -0.35 -0.07
C ARG A 72 19.32 -1.52 0.50
N GLN A 73 18.66 -2.52 1.08
CA GLN A 73 19.31 -3.69 1.68
C GLN A 73 19.42 -4.86 0.71
N LEU A 74 18.49 -4.98 -0.23
CA LEU A 74 18.54 -5.93 -1.33
C LEU A 74 19.57 -5.44 -2.36
N LYS A 75 20.52 -6.29 -2.74
CA LYS A 75 21.45 -6.02 -3.83
C LYS A 75 21.11 -6.91 -5.02
N ASP A 76 21.34 -6.40 -6.23
CA ASP A 76 20.94 -7.07 -7.48
C ASP A 76 21.60 -8.44 -7.69
N HIS A 77 22.78 -8.66 -7.10
CA HIS A 77 23.53 -9.92 -7.17
C HIS A 77 23.18 -10.91 -6.05
N PHE A 78 22.13 -10.66 -5.27
CA PHE A 78 21.74 -11.59 -4.20
C PHE A 78 21.08 -12.84 -4.76
N THR A 79 21.58 -13.99 -4.29
CA THR A 79 20.87 -15.26 -4.45
C THR A 79 19.55 -15.20 -3.70
N MET A 80 18.56 -16.00 -4.12
CA MET A 80 17.25 -16.07 -3.47
C MET A 80 17.35 -16.28 -1.95
N ARG A 81 18.28 -17.13 -1.50
CA ARG A 81 18.54 -17.37 -0.07
C ARG A 81 19.03 -16.12 0.66
N ALA A 82 19.91 -15.33 0.05
CA ALA A 82 20.40 -14.09 0.62
C ALA A 82 19.30 -13.03 0.70
N SER A 83 18.47 -12.91 -0.35
CA SER A 83 17.30 -12.03 -0.38
C SER A 83 16.28 -12.37 0.71
N LEU A 84 15.97 -13.67 0.90
CA LEU A 84 15.08 -14.14 1.96
C LEU A 84 15.65 -13.86 3.36
N LYS A 85 16.96 -14.01 3.55
CA LYS A 85 17.61 -13.70 4.84
C LYS A 85 17.46 -12.23 5.19
N VAL A 86 17.65 -11.32 4.22
CA VAL A 86 17.47 -9.88 4.41
C VAL A 86 16.02 -9.54 4.77
N LEU A 87 15.05 -10.06 4.02
CA LEU A 87 13.62 -9.87 4.31
C LEU A 87 13.25 -10.35 5.72
N TRP A 88 13.75 -11.52 6.12
CA TRP A 88 13.54 -12.07 7.45
C TRP A 88 14.14 -11.17 8.54
N THR A 89 15.39 -10.72 8.37
CA THR A 89 16.04 -9.84 9.36
C THR A 89 15.33 -8.50 9.50
N THR A 90 14.86 -7.91 8.40
CA THR A 90 14.18 -6.61 8.42
C THR A 90 12.80 -6.71 9.05
N SER A 91 12.08 -7.80 8.80
CA SER A 91 10.79 -8.08 9.45
C SER A 91 10.93 -8.39 10.93
N ASP A 92 11.95 -9.14 11.35
CA ASP A 92 12.25 -9.44 12.75
C ASP A 92 12.65 -8.18 13.54
N ALA A 93 13.56 -7.36 13.00
CA ALA A 93 13.95 -6.08 13.59
C ALA A 93 12.73 -5.15 13.74
N LYS A 94 11.85 -5.14 12.74
CA LYS A 94 10.62 -4.35 12.80
C LYS A 94 9.68 -4.86 13.90
N ARG A 95 9.44 -6.17 13.99
CA ARG A 95 8.60 -6.80 15.04
C ARG A 95 9.10 -6.47 16.44
N LYS A 96 10.41 -6.54 16.67
CA LYS A 96 11.04 -6.14 17.94
C LYS A 96 10.82 -4.66 18.26
N SER A 97 10.98 -3.78 17.28
CA SER A 97 10.78 -2.32 17.46
C SER A 97 9.36 -1.90 17.83
N ILE A 98 8.36 -2.73 17.48
CA ILE A 98 6.93 -2.48 17.77
C ILE A 98 6.43 -3.31 18.97
N GLY A 99 7.34 -3.94 19.72
CA GLY A 99 6.99 -4.73 20.91
C GLY A 99 6.23 -6.02 20.62
N ILE A 100 6.11 -6.44 19.35
CA ILE A 100 5.51 -7.74 19.00
C ILE A 100 6.55 -8.81 19.32
N ARG A 101 6.38 -9.45 20.49
CA ARG A 101 7.17 -10.62 20.88
C ARG A 101 6.89 -11.73 19.88
N SER A 102 7.94 -12.30 19.29
CA SER A 102 7.84 -13.47 18.43
C SER A 102 7.15 -14.59 19.22
N ARG A 103 5.88 -14.84 18.93
CA ARG A 103 5.26 -16.11 19.29
C ARG A 103 6.05 -17.14 18.49
N CYS A 104 6.87 -17.94 19.16
CA CYS A 104 7.62 -19.02 18.54
C CYS A 104 6.65 -19.79 17.64
N LEU A 105 6.93 -19.83 16.33
CA LEU A 105 6.29 -20.78 15.45
C LEU A 105 6.72 -22.15 15.98
N ALA A 106 5.82 -22.82 16.71
CA ALA A 106 6.03 -24.21 17.06
C ALA A 106 6.26 -24.97 15.75
N PRO A 107 7.35 -25.73 15.63
CA PRO A 107 7.62 -26.49 14.42
C PRO A 107 6.51 -27.54 14.30
N TYR A 108 5.72 -27.43 13.24
CA TYR A 108 4.85 -28.46 12.66
C TYR A 108 3.92 -29.23 13.62
N GLY A 109 2.62 -29.09 13.35
CA GLY A 109 1.52 -29.59 14.15
C GLY A 109 1.66 -31.03 14.66
N THR A 110 1.43 -31.19 15.95
CA THR A 110 0.92 -32.44 16.50
C THR A 110 -0.61 -32.41 16.40
N CYS A 111 -1.17 -33.34 15.64
CA CYS A 111 -2.61 -33.56 15.56
C CYS A 111 -3.15 -33.92 16.95
N PRO A 112 -4.27 -33.32 17.41
CA PRO A 112 -4.92 -33.77 18.62
C PRO A 112 -5.63 -35.10 18.32
N THR A 113 -5.08 -36.21 18.82
CA THR A 113 -5.85 -37.44 18.98
C THR A 113 -6.95 -37.17 19.99
N GLN A 114 -8.19 -37.17 19.51
CA GLN A 114 -9.39 -37.19 20.34
C GLN A 114 -9.33 -38.41 21.26
N LYS A 115 -9.25 -38.19 22.58
CA LYS A 115 -9.53 -39.24 23.55
C LYS A 115 -11.01 -39.15 23.93
N LYS A 116 -11.70 -40.26 23.69
CA LYS A 116 -13.04 -40.59 24.19
C LYS A 116 -13.04 -40.68 25.71
#